data_AF-V5JFX2-F1
#
_entry.id   AF-V5JFX2-F1
#
_cell.length_a   1.000
_cell.length_b   1.000
_cell.length_c   1.000
_cell.angle_alpha   90.00
_cell.angle_beta   90.00
_cell.angle_gamma   90.00
#
_symmetry.space_group_name_H-M   'P 1'
#
loop_
_entity.id
_entity.type
_entity.pdbx_description
1 polymer ?
#
loop_
_entity_poly.entity_id
_entity_poly.type
_entity_poly.pdbx_seq_one_letter_code
_entity_poly.pdbx_strand_id
1 'polypeptide(L)'
;MLQYFLFLNRPLSPHLTIYAPQLSSLSSIWHRLSGIFISIAFILEINFINSLLSSNLQNLISVLGLNLTYDIKKLLIIFIITVLIYHLLSGLRYLIWDLGFFLHQNFLIFFTAFIGLVFLSFIFFNLLY
;
A
#
# COMPACT_ATOMS: atom_id res chain seq x y z
N MET A 1 22.41 11.25 25.09
CA MET A 1 23.10 11.54 23.80
C MET A 1 22.42 12.67 23.03
N LEU A 2 21.13 12.59 22.69
CA LEU A 2 20.39 13.69 22.00
C LEU A 2 20.45 15.05 22.73
N GLN A 3 20.29 15.05 24.05
CA GLN A 3 20.38 16.25 24.88
C GLN A 3 21.74 16.97 24.77
N TYR A 4 22.83 16.22 24.54
CA TYR A 4 24.17 16.78 24.37
C TYR A 4 24.32 17.54 23.02
N PHE A 5 23.72 17.03 21.94
CA PHE A 5 23.73 17.71 20.65
C PHE A 5 22.90 18.99 20.65
N LEU A 6 21.75 18.96 21.33
CA LEU A 6 20.89 20.14 21.50
C LEU A 6 21.60 21.21 22.34
N PHE A 7 22.27 20.82 23.43
CA PHE A 7 23.07 21.75 24.25
C PHE A 7 24.19 22.44 23.44
N LEU A 8 24.81 21.71 22.51
CA LEU A 8 25.86 22.24 21.63
C LEU A 8 25.34 22.92 20.36
N ASN A 9 24.02 23.11 20.20
CA ASN A 9 23.39 23.68 19.01
C ASN A 9 23.91 23.08 17.69
N ARG A 10 24.19 21.77 17.69
CA ARG A 10 24.71 21.10 16.49
C ARG A 10 23.59 20.90 15.47
N PRO A 11 23.72 21.44 14.25
CA PRO A 11 22.68 21.29 13.24
C PRO A 11 22.60 19.84 12.75
N LEU A 12 21.40 19.41 12.38
CA LEU A 12 21.19 18.16 11.66
C LEU A 12 21.60 18.35 10.20
N SER A 13 22.43 17.45 9.68
CA SER A 13 22.77 17.45 8.27
C SER A 13 21.51 17.24 7.41
N PRO A 14 21.42 17.91 6.25
CA PRO A 14 20.34 17.66 5.30
C PRO A 14 20.38 16.18 4.86
N HIS A 15 19.20 15.58 4.68
CA HIS A 15 19.05 14.17 4.35
C HIS A 15 18.00 14.01 3.24
N LEU A 16 16.72 13.82 3.56
CA LEU A 16 15.66 13.59 2.57
C LEU A 16 15.54 14.71 1.53
N THR A 17 15.88 15.95 1.90
CA THR A 17 15.83 17.12 1.02
C THR A 17 16.89 17.13 -0.07
N ILE A 18 18.02 16.43 0.12
CA ILE A 18 19.14 16.39 -0.84
C ILE A 18 19.40 14.97 -1.38
N TYR A 19 18.74 13.96 -0.83
CA TYR A 19 18.96 12.56 -1.19
C TYR A 19 18.32 12.25 -2.54
N ALA A 20 19.09 11.66 -3.46
CA ALA A 20 18.56 11.22 -4.74
C ALA A 20 17.63 10.00 -4.55
N PRO A 21 16.38 10.03 -5.04
CA PRO A 21 15.45 8.93 -4.85
C PRO A 21 15.91 7.67 -5.58
N GLN A 22 15.95 6.55 -4.86
CA GLN A 22 16.30 5.23 -5.39
C GLN A 22 15.04 4.37 -5.55
N LEU A 23 15.07 3.41 -6.48
CA LEU A 23 13.96 2.47 -6.66
C LEU A 23 13.66 1.69 -5.37
N SER A 24 14.70 1.28 -4.64
CA SER A 24 14.57 0.59 -3.35
C SER A 24 13.93 1.48 -2.29
N SER A 25 14.40 2.73 -2.13
CA SER A 25 13.84 3.67 -1.14
C SER A 25 12.39 4.00 -1.42
N LEU A 26 12.05 4.25 -2.69
CA LEU A 26 10.67 4.49 -3.12
C LEU A 26 9.81 3.25 -2.88
N SER A 27 10.27 2.06 -3.25
CA SER A 27 9.54 0.81 -3.02
C SER A 27 9.26 0.54 -1.53
N SER A 28 10.15 0.97 -0.64
CA SER A 28 9.93 0.86 0.80
C SER A 28 8.85 1.80 1.29
N ILE A 29 8.86 3.06 0.84
CA ILE A 29 7.84 4.05 1.20
C ILE A 29 6.47 3.57 0.71
N TRP A 30 6.37 3.14 -0.54
CA TRP A 30 5.12 2.65 -1.12
C TRP A 30 4.60 1.38 -0.42
N HIS A 31 5.46 0.45 -0.01
CA HIS A 31 5.03 -0.72 0.77
C HIS A 31 4.43 -0.31 2.13
N ARG A 32 5.00 0.68 2.80
CA ARG A 32 4.44 1.21 4.06
C ARG A 32 3.10 1.90 3.84
N LEU A 33 3.01 2.78 2.84
CA LEU A 33 1.77 3.49 2.52
C LEU A 33 0.65 2.51 2.14
N SER A 34 0.92 1.54 1.28
CA SER A 34 -0.06 0.50 0.92
C SER A 34 -0.53 -0.30 2.13
N GLY A 35 0.35 -0.62 3.07
CA GLY A 35 -0.03 -1.29 4.33
C GLY A 35 -0.97 -0.45 5.19
N ILE A 36 -0.75 0.87 5.26
CA ILE A 36 -1.65 1.81 5.94
C ILE A 36 -3.01 1.86 5.24
N PHE A 37 -3.04 1.92 3.91
CA PHE A 37 -4.30 1.91 3.16
C PHE A 37 -5.09 0.63 3.37
N ILE A 38 -4.44 -0.54 3.32
CA ILE A 38 -5.08 -1.84 3.51
C ILE A 38 -5.61 -1.98 4.94
N SER A 39 -4.85 -1.54 5.96
CA SER A 39 -5.32 -1.61 7.34
C SER A 39 -6.56 -0.74 7.58
N ILE A 40 -6.60 0.47 7.02
CA ILE A 40 -7.79 1.33 7.06
C ILE A 40 -8.97 0.66 6.35
N ALA A 41 -8.75 0.12 5.14
CA ALA A 41 -9.81 -0.58 4.40
C ALA A 41 -10.38 -1.77 5.19
N PHE A 42 -9.51 -2.56 5.84
CA PHE A 42 -9.92 -3.70 6.64
C PHE A 42 -10.70 -3.31 7.90
N ILE A 43 -10.29 -2.23 8.59
CA ILE A 43 -11.05 -1.69 9.74
C ILE A 43 -12.45 -1.24 9.31
N LEU A 44 -12.56 -0.56 8.17
CA LEU A 44 -13.86 -0.15 7.63
C LEU A 44 -14.75 -1.35 7.27
N GLU A 45 -14.17 -2.43 6.77
CA GLU A 45 -14.88 -3.68 6.47
C GLU A 45 -15.33 -4.43 7.72
N ILE A 46 -14.50 -4.52 8.77
CA ILE A 46 -14.91 -5.10 10.07
C ILE A 46 -16.10 -4.33 10.66
N ASN A 47 -16.06 -2.99 10.61
CA ASN A 47 -17.16 -2.17 11.08
C ASN A 47 -18.44 -2.41 10.27
N PHE A 48 -18.32 -2.70 8.97
CA PHE A 48 -19.46 -3.13 8.13
C PHE A 48 -20.00 -4.51 8.53
N ILE A 49 -19.14 -5.49 8.80
CA ILE A 49 -19.58 -6.83 9.24
C ILE A 49 -20.30 -6.73 10.60
N ASN A 50 -19.81 -5.89 11.51
CA ASN A 50 -20.49 -5.64 12.79
C ASN A 50 -21.85 -4.92 12.60
N SER A 51 -21.98 -4.03 11.61
CA SER A 51 -23.26 -3.37 11.32
C SER A 51 -24.29 -4.34 10.71
N LEU A 52 -23.84 -5.26 9.84
CA LEU A 52 -24.62 -6.38 9.32
C LEU A 52 -25.19 -7.27 10.45
N LEU A 53 -24.36 -7.63 11.43
CA LEU A 53 -24.77 -8.45 12.59
C LEU A 53 -25.75 -7.74 13.53
N SER A 54 -25.76 -6.41 13.53
CA SER A 54 -26.67 -5.58 14.34
C SER A 54 -27.93 -5.13 13.60
N SER A 55 -28.25 -5.75 12.46
CA SER A 55 -29.43 -5.47 11.61
C SER A 55 -29.50 -4.06 11.01
N ASN A 56 -28.40 -3.30 11.01
CA ASN A 56 -28.25 -2.03 10.30
C ASN A 56 -27.32 -2.25 9.09
N LEU A 57 -27.91 -2.62 7.95
CA LEU A 57 -27.17 -2.95 6.74
C LEU A 57 -26.55 -1.68 6.13
N GLN A 58 -25.28 -1.41 6.41
CA GLN A 58 -24.63 -0.17 5.98
C GLN A 58 -23.32 -0.47 5.25
N ASN A 59 -23.39 -0.65 3.92
CA ASN A 59 -22.21 -0.88 3.06
C ASN A 59 -21.06 0.12 3.36
N LEU A 60 -19.82 -0.29 3.11
CA LEU A 60 -18.60 0.50 3.32
C LEU A 60 -18.71 1.94 2.76
N ILE A 61 -19.38 2.09 1.62
CA ILE A 61 -19.64 3.37 0.94
C ILE A 61 -20.68 4.23 1.69
N SER A 62 -21.68 3.61 2.32
CA SER A 62 -22.68 4.33 3.14
C SER A 62 -22.16 4.68 4.53
N VAL A 63 -21.21 3.92 5.09
CA VAL A 63 -20.47 4.33 6.30
C VAL A 63 -19.67 5.62 6.05
N LEU A 64 -19.10 5.77 4.85
CA LEU A 64 -18.43 7.00 4.43
C LEU A 64 -19.38 8.11 3.97
N GLY A 65 -20.70 7.84 3.90
CA GLY A 65 -21.70 8.80 3.42
C GLY A 65 -21.54 9.20 1.95
N LEU A 66 -20.82 8.41 1.15
CA LEU A 66 -20.48 8.77 -0.23
C LEU A 66 -21.52 8.22 -1.21
N ASN A 67 -22.27 9.09 -1.88
CA ASN A 67 -23.09 8.69 -3.03
C ASN A 67 -22.25 8.62 -4.31
N LEU A 68 -21.49 7.53 -4.45
CA LEU A 68 -20.65 7.28 -5.62
C LEU A 68 -21.48 6.69 -6.78
N THR A 69 -21.20 7.13 -8.00
CA THR A 69 -21.74 6.48 -9.21
C THR A 69 -21.17 5.08 -9.37
N TYR A 70 -21.84 4.22 -10.14
CA TYR A 70 -21.41 2.84 -10.38
C TYR A 70 -19.97 2.77 -10.90
N ASP A 71 -19.61 3.64 -11.85
CA ASP A 71 -18.27 3.68 -12.44
C ASP A 71 -17.19 4.06 -11.42
N ILE A 72 -17.50 4.97 -10.50
CA ILE A 72 -16.55 5.36 -9.44
C ILE A 72 -16.37 4.23 -8.43
N LYS A 73 -17.44 3.50 -8.07
CA LYS A 73 -17.34 2.32 -7.20
C LYS A 73 -16.45 1.25 -7.81
N LYS A 74 -16.61 1.02 -9.12
CA LYS A 74 -15.82 0.06 -9.89
C LYS A 74 -14.33 0.43 -9.90
N LEU A 75 -14.02 1.70 -10.16
CA LEU A 75 -12.65 2.21 -10.08
C LEU A 75 -12.05 2.09 -8.68
N LEU A 76 -12.84 2.36 -7.64
CA LEU A 76 -12.40 2.21 -6.26
C LEU A 76 -12.06 0.75 -5.92
N ILE A 77 -12.88 -0.20 -6.36
CA ILE A 77 -12.61 -1.63 -6.19
C ILE A 77 -11.32 -2.03 -6.90
N ILE A 78 -11.14 -1.60 -8.16
CA ILE A 78 -9.89 -1.83 -8.90
C ILE A 78 -8.71 -1.28 -8.10
N PHE A 79 -8.79 -0.05 -7.61
CA PHE A 79 -7.75 0.60 -6.82
C PHE A 79 -7.42 -0.16 -5.52
N ILE A 80 -8.42 -0.60 -4.76
CA ILE A 80 -8.18 -1.36 -3.52
C ILE A 80 -7.45 -2.68 -3.85
N ILE A 81 -7.89 -3.37 -4.90
CA ILE A 81 -7.26 -4.62 -5.35
C ILE A 81 -5.81 -4.37 -5.83
N THR A 82 -5.55 -3.27 -6.55
CA THR A 82 -4.19 -2.93 -7.01
C THR A 82 -3.25 -2.73 -5.83
N VAL A 83 -3.68 -1.97 -4.81
CA VAL A 83 -2.91 -1.69 -3.60
C VAL A 83 -2.64 -2.99 -2.83
N LEU A 84 -3.64 -3.88 -2.73
CA LEU A 84 -3.50 -5.18 -2.09
C LEU A 84 -2.47 -6.06 -2.80
N ILE A 85 -2.55 -6.19 -4.12
CA ILE A 85 -1.59 -6.99 -4.92
C ILE A 85 -0.17 -6.43 -4.78
N TYR A 86 -0.02 -5.11 -4.90
CA TYR A 86 1.26 -4.46 -4.73
C TYR A 86 1.86 -4.73 -3.35
N HIS A 87 1.06 -4.61 -2.29
CA HIS A 87 1.52 -4.83 -0.92
C HIS A 87 1.93 -6.28 -0.69
N LEU A 88 1.13 -7.25 -1.16
CA LEU A 88 1.43 -8.68 -1.04
C LEU A 88 2.72 -9.06 -1.78
N LEU A 89 2.86 -8.67 -3.05
CA LEU A 89 4.05 -8.97 -3.84
C LEU A 89 5.30 -8.30 -3.27
N SER A 90 5.18 -7.07 -2.79
CA SER A 90 6.28 -6.37 -2.11
C SER A 90 6.62 -7.03 -0.77
N GLY A 91 5.63 -7.49 -0.01
CA GLY A 91 5.82 -8.21 1.25
C GLY A 91 6.54 -9.54 1.04
N LEU A 92 6.13 -10.32 0.02
CA LEU A 92 6.84 -11.54 -0.39
C LEU A 92 8.30 -11.25 -0.74
N ARG A 93 8.56 -10.16 -1.47
CA ARG A 93 9.94 -9.73 -1.77
C ARG A 93 10.74 -9.44 -0.51
N TYR A 94 10.16 -8.74 0.48
CA TYR A 94 10.85 -8.48 1.75
C TYR A 94 11.12 -9.77 2.52
N LEU A 95 10.18 -10.72 2.57
CA LEU A 95 10.41 -12.04 3.18
C LEU A 95 11.57 -12.80 2.51
N ILE A 96 11.66 -12.75 1.17
CA ILE A 96 12.78 -13.34 0.42
C ILE A 96 14.11 -12.66 0.79
N TRP A 97 14.12 -11.34 0.96
CA TRP A 97 15.29 -10.59 1.40
C TRP A 97 15.68 -10.89 2.85
N ASP A 98 14.71 -11.07 3.75
CA ASP A 98 14.94 -11.45 5.15
C ASP A 98 15.57 -12.84 5.27
N LEU A 99 15.26 -13.73 4.32
CA LEU A 99 15.92 -15.04 4.17
C LEU A 99 17.32 -14.96 3.55
N GLY A 100 17.79 -13.77 3.14
CA GLY A 100 19.12 -13.55 2.56
C GLY A 100 19.22 -13.83 1.06
N PHE A 101 18.10 -14.05 0.36
CA PHE A 101 18.11 -14.35 -1.07
C PHE A 101 17.95 -13.10 -1.95
N PHE A 102 18.55 -13.13 -3.15
CA PHE A 102 18.35 -12.13 -4.21
C PHE A 102 18.52 -10.66 -3.76
N LEU A 103 19.55 -10.41 -2.94
CA LEU A 103 19.88 -9.08 -2.40
C LEU A 103 20.31 -8.08 -3.50
N HIS A 104 20.66 -8.57 -4.70
CA HIS A 104 20.83 -7.73 -5.88
C HIS A 104 19.46 -7.28 -6.41
N GLN A 105 19.12 -6.03 -6.08
CA GLN A 105 17.77 -5.50 -5.99
C GLN A 105 16.98 -5.47 -7.31
N ASN A 106 17.66 -5.33 -8.45
CA ASN A 106 17.00 -5.00 -9.71
C ASN A 106 16.06 -6.11 -10.19
N PHE A 107 16.51 -7.37 -10.21
CA PHE A 107 15.73 -8.47 -10.77
C PHE A 107 14.40 -8.68 -10.03
N LEU A 108 14.43 -8.77 -8.70
CA LEU A 108 13.22 -9.01 -7.90
C LEU A 108 12.23 -7.84 -7.96
N ILE A 109 12.71 -6.60 -8.01
CA ILE A 109 11.85 -5.43 -8.15
C ILE A 109 11.12 -5.48 -9.49
N PHE A 110 11.83 -5.72 -10.60
CA PHE A 110 11.18 -5.83 -11.91
C PHE A 110 10.27 -7.05 -12.02
N PHE A 111 10.67 -8.20 -11.47
CA PHE A 111 9.86 -9.41 -11.48
C PHE A 111 8.53 -9.24 -10.73
N THR A 112 8.58 -8.69 -9.52
CA THR A 112 7.36 -8.39 -8.75
C THR A 112 6.48 -7.34 -9.41
N ALA A 113 7.07 -6.31 -10.04
CA ALA A 113 6.32 -5.33 -10.81
C ALA A 113 5.63 -5.94 -12.04
N PHE A 114 6.34 -6.80 -12.77
CA PHE A 114 5.80 -7.50 -13.95
C PHE A 114 4.62 -8.40 -13.57
N ILE A 115 4.76 -9.22 -12.53
CA ILE A 115 3.67 -10.07 -12.03
C ILE A 115 2.47 -9.21 -11.63
N GLY A 116 2.71 -8.12 -10.88
CA GLY A 116 1.65 -7.20 -10.48
C GLY A 116 0.90 -6.60 -11.67
N LEU A 117 1.62 -6.22 -12.73
CA LEU A 117 1.02 -5.70 -13.97
C LEU A 117 0.17 -6.74 -14.70
N VAL A 118 0.63 -8.00 -14.77
CA VAL A 118 -0.14 -9.08 -15.39
C VAL A 118 -1.45 -9.31 -14.64
N PHE A 119 -1.38 -9.46 -13.31
CA PHE A 119 -2.60 -9.60 -12.48
C PHE A 119 -3.53 -8.40 -12.64
N LEU A 120 -2.96 -7.19 -12.65
CA LEU A 120 -3.75 -5.98 -12.80
C LEU A 120 -4.47 -5.94 -14.15
N SER A 121 -3.79 -6.29 -15.24
CA SER A 121 -4.39 -6.34 -16.56
C SER A 121 -5.54 -7.36 -16.64
N PHE A 122 -5.37 -8.52 -16.01
CA PHE A 122 -6.41 -9.54 -15.90
C PHE A 122 -7.63 -9.02 -15.13
N ILE A 123 -7.42 -8.37 -13.99
CA ILE A 123 -8.51 -7.78 -13.18
C ILE A 123 -9.22 -6.67 -13.94
N PHE A 124 -8.46 -5.79 -14.60
CA PHE A 124 -9.00 -4.69 -15.38
C PHE A 124 -9.88 -5.22 -16.53
N PHE A 125 -9.43 -6.25 -17.24
CA PHE A 125 -10.19 -6.90 -18.30
C PHE A 125 -11.51 -7.50 -17.79
N ASN A 126 -11.47 -8.28 -16.72
CA ASN A 126 -12.67 -8.94 -16.18
C ASN A 126 -13.63 -8.01 -15.46
N LEU A 127 -13.16 -6.87 -14.96
CA LEU A 127 -14.04 -5.89 -14.33
C LEU A 127 -14.67 -4.99 -15.38
N LEU A 128 -13.93 -4.51 -16.39
CA LEU A 128 -14.44 -3.51 -17.34
C LEU A 128 -15.31 -4.04 -18.47
N TYR A 129 -15.17 -5.32 -18.84
CA TYR A 129 -16.04 -6.03 -19.77
C TYR A 129 -16.99 -6.97 -19.02
#